data_AF-A0A0S8AY50-F1
#
_entry.id   AF-A0A0S8AY50-F1
#
_cell.length_a   1.000
_cell.length_b   1.000
_cell.length_c   1.000
_cell.angle_alpha   90.00
_cell.angle_beta   90.00
_cell.angle_gamma   90.00
#
_symmetry.space_group_name_H-M   'P 1'
#
loop_
_entity.id
_entity.type
_entity.pdbx_description
1 polymer ?
#
loop_
_entity_poly.entity_id
_entity_poly.type
_entity_poly.pdbx_seq_one_letter_code
_entity_poly.pdbx_strand_id
1 'polypeptide(L)' 'MLGSTAVELEVARRDGVVAALVARGHGWGHGVGMCQWGAVGRARAGQDARKILETYFPGARVARWY' A
#
# COMPACT_ATOMS: atom_id res chain seq x y z
N MET A 1 -9.17 -10.18 8.51
CA MET A 1 -9.76 -8.96 7.89
C MET A 1 -8.85 -8.54 6.75
N LEU A 2 -9.40 -8.16 5.59
CA LEU A 2 -8.61 -7.72 4.43
C LEU A 2 -8.39 -6.21 4.52
N GLY A 3 -7.15 -5.77 4.36
CA GLY A 3 -6.76 -4.37 4.54
C GLY A 3 -6.90 -3.50 3.28
N SER A 4 -7.06 -4.11 2.12
CA SER A 4 -7.09 -3.47 0.81
C SER A 4 -7.85 -4.34 -0.18
N THR A 5 -7.95 -3.88 -1.44
CA THR A 5 -8.47 -4.66 -2.57
C THR A 5 -7.41 -5.56 -3.22
N ALA A 6 -6.14 -5.44 -2.84
CA ALA A 6 -5.06 -6.29 -3.36
C ALA A 6 -5.09 -7.63 -2.62
N VAL A 7 -5.72 -8.63 -3.24
CA VAL A 7 -5.94 -9.95 -2.64
C VAL A 7 -5.55 -11.06 -3.61
N GLU A 8 -4.94 -12.11 -3.06
CA GLU A 8 -4.69 -13.37 -3.75
C GLU A 8 -5.57 -14.46 -3.14
N LEU A 9 -6.08 -15.35 -3.98
CA LEU A 9 -6.98 -16.42 -3.57
C LEU A 9 -6.29 -17.77 -3.71
N GLU A 10 -6.32 -18.55 -2.64
CA GLU A 10 -5.86 -19.94 -2.62
C GLU A 10 -7.01 -20.89 -2.35
N VAL A 11 -7.15 -21.91 -3.19
CA VAL A 11 -8.18 -22.93 -3.06
C VAL A 11 -7.60 -24.12 -2.30
N ALA A 12 -8.13 -24.39 -1.11
CA ALA A 12 -7.85 -25.61 -0.37
C ALA A 12 -8.84 -26.69 -0.78
N ARG A 13 -8.33 -27.80 -1.33
CA ARG A 13 -9.14 -28.97 -1.69
C ARG A 13 -8.94 -30.11 -0.69
N ARG A 14 -9.99 -30.85 -0.43
CA ARG A 14 -9.98 -32.09 0.36
C ARG A 14 -10.78 -33.14 -0.42
N ASP A 15 -10.20 -34.30 -0.67
CA ASP A 15 -10.87 -35.41 -1.35
C ASP A 15 -11.50 -35.01 -2.71
N GLY A 16 -10.81 -34.15 -3.47
CA GLY A 16 -11.27 -33.65 -4.76
C GLY A 16 -12.32 -32.54 -4.71
N VAL A 17 -12.87 -32.20 -3.54
CA VAL A 17 -13.84 -31.11 -3.37
C VAL A 17 -13.18 -29.85 -2.80
N VAL A 18 -13.71 -28.68 -3.14
CA VAL A 18 -13.27 -27.40 -2.55
C VAL A 18 -13.72 -27.37 -1.10
N ALA A 19 -12.76 -27.34 -0.18
CA ALA A 19 -12.99 -27.34 1.26
C ALA A 19 -12.91 -25.93 1.86
N ALA A 20 -12.04 -25.07 1.31
CA ALA A 20 -11.96 -23.66 1.71
C ALA A 20 -11.38 -22.78 0.59
N LEU A 21 -11.67 -21.48 0.70
CA LEU A 21 -11.04 -20.42 -0.07
C LEU A 21 -10.32 -19.48 0.90
N VAL A 22 -9.01 -19.35 0.75
CA VAL A 22 -8.18 -18.48 1.58
C VAL A 22 -7.86 -17.22 0.80
N ALA A 23 -8.27 -16.07 1.33
CA ALA A 23 -7.89 -14.76 0.77
C ALA A 23 -6.70 -14.18 1.53
N ARG A 24 -5.56 -14.01 0.84
CA ARG A 24 -4.37 -13.33 1.37
C ARG A 24 -4.37 -11.89 0.89
N GLY A 25 -4.49 -10.94 1.82
CA GLY A 25 -4.49 -9.51 1.50
C GLY A 25 -3.10 -8.88 1.59
N HIS A 26 -2.86 -7.84 0.77
CA HIS A 26 -1.60 -7.10 0.72
C HIS A 26 -1.81 -5.61 0.99
N GLY A 27 -1.02 -5.04 1.89
CA GLY A 27 -1.10 -3.62 2.22
C GLY A 27 -2.37 -3.22 2.99
N TRP A 28 -2.53 -1.91 3.22
CA TRP A 28 -3.63 -1.35 3.99
C TRP A 28 -4.06 0.01 3.41
N GLY A 29 -5.31 0.13 2.99
CA GLY A 29 -5.86 1.30 2.30
C GLY A 29 -6.02 1.13 0.79
N HIS A 30 -6.33 2.23 0.10
CA HIS A 30 -6.73 2.22 -1.32
C HIS A 30 -5.54 2.26 -2.32
N GLY A 31 -4.30 2.39 -1.84
CA GLY A 31 -3.10 2.28 -2.69
C GLY A 31 -2.84 3.46 -3.65
N VAL A 32 -3.47 4.63 -3.45
CA VAL A 32 -3.29 5.81 -4.32
C VAL A 32 -2.64 6.95 -3.55
N GLY A 33 -1.70 7.66 -4.18
CA GLY A 33 -0.99 8.78 -3.58
C GLY A 33 0.09 8.31 -2.59
N MET A 34 0.07 8.85 -1.37
CA MET A 34 1.15 8.62 -0.40
C MET A 34 0.93 7.39 0.48
N CYS A 35 1.83 6.42 0.38
CA CYS A 35 1.93 5.35 1.38
C CYS A 35 2.60 5.90 2.65
N GLN A 36 1.84 6.01 3.74
CA GLN A 36 2.31 6.58 5.01
C GLN A 36 3.53 5.83 5.57
N TRP A 37 3.47 4.50 5.62
CA TRP A 37 4.60 3.69 6.08
C TRP A 37 5.83 3.80 5.17
N GLY A 38 5.62 3.94 3.85
CA GLY A 38 6.70 4.21 2.92
C GLY A 38 7.32 5.59 3.11
N ALA A 39 6.52 6.62 3.41
CA ALA A 39 7.00 7.95 3.78
C ALA A 39 7.85 7.92 5.07
N VAL A 40 7.42 7.17 6.08
CA VAL A 40 8.21 6.93 7.31
C VAL A 40 9.54 6.25 6.97
N GLY A 41 9.55 5.22 6.12
CA GLY A 41 10.77 4.55 5.67
C GLY A 41 11.75 5.49 4.96
N ARG A 42 11.23 6.35 4.07
CA ARG A 42 12.03 7.36 3.37
C ARG A 42 12.59 8.43 4.31
N ALA A 43 11.81 8.88 5.29
CA ALA A 43 12.28 9.82 6.31
C ALA A 43 13.39 9.21 7.16
N ARG A 44 13.26 7.95 7.57
CA ARG A 44 14.32 7.19 8.27
C ARG A 44 15.58 7.00 7.44
N ALA A 45 15.45 6.96 6.11
CA ALA A 45 16.56 6.96 5.17
C ALA A 45 17.14 8.37 4.89
N GLY A 46 16.72 9.41 5.62
CA GLY A 46 17.25 10.77 5.53
C GLY A 46 16.61 11.65 4.44
N GLN A 47 15.55 11.20 3.77
CA GLN A 47 14.84 12.03 2.80
C GLN A 47 13.98 13.08 3.51
N ASP A 48 14.03 14.32 3.04
CA ASP A 48 13.17 15.39 3.54
C ASP A 48 11.72 15.27 3.02
N ALA A 49 10.83 16.09 3.59
CA ALA A 49 9.43 16.09 3.20
C ALA A 49 9.20 16.41 1.71
N ARG A 50 10.03 17.29 1.11
CA ARG A 50 9.89 17.65 -0.30
C ARG A 50 10.21 16.46 -1.20
N LYS A 51 11.28 15.72 -0.89
CA LYS A 51 11.68 14.54 -1.67
C LYS A 51 10.68 13.40 -1.53
N ILE A 52 10.13 13.22 -0.34
CA ILE A 52 9.06 12.26 -0.08
C ILE A 52 7.82 12.61 -0.90
N LEU A 53 7.36 13.86 -0.85
CA LEU A 53 6.20 14.32 -1.62
C LEU A 53 6.42 14.18 -3.13
N GLU A 54 7.59 14.54 -3.65
CA GLU A 54 7.93 14.38 -5.08
C GLU A 54 7.84 12.92 -5.54
N THR A 55 8.16 11.97 -4.66
CA THR A 55 8.06 10.54 -4.99
C THR A 55 6.61 10.07 -5.11
N TYR A 56 5.72 10.55 -4.23
CA TYR A 56 4.32 10.11 -4.20
C TYR A 56 3.40 10.95 -5.09
N PHE A 57 3.80 12.17 -5.42
CA PHE A 57 3.06 13.11 -6.25
C PHE A 57 3.98 13.73 -7.31
N PRO A 58 4.40 12.98 -8.34
CA PRO A 58 5.31 13.49 -9.36
C PRO A 58 4.75 14.74 -10.06
N GLY A 59 5.59 15.78 -10.17
CA GLY A 59 5.19 17.05 -10.79
C GLY A 59 4.40 18.00 -9.88
N ALA A 60 4.03 17.60 -8.67
CA ALA A 60 3.40 18.50 -7.70
C ALA A 60 4.39 19.57 -7.21
N ARG A 61 3.88 20.77 -6.90
CA ARG A 61 4.66 21.87 -6.32
C ARG A 61 4.13 22.22 -4.94
N VAL A 62 5.02 22.33 -3.96
CA VAL A 62 4.68 22.83 -2.63
C VAL A 62 4.56 24.35 -2.70
N ALA A 63 3.38 24.86 -2.35
CA ALA A 63 3.11 26.30 -2.28
C ALA A 63 2.74 26.69 -0.85
N ARG A 64 3.18 27.88 -0.44
CA ARG A 64 2.73 28.52 0.80
C ARG A 64 1.58 29.46 0.46
N TRP A 65 0.46 29.33 1.16
CA TRP A 65 -0.77 30.08 0.86
C TRP A 65 -0.97 31.28 1.79
N TYR A 66 -0.25 31.34 2.92
CA TYR A 66 -0.25 32.43 3.89
C TYR A 66 1.10 32.50 4.61
#